data_AF-A0A9D5HL86-F1
#
_entry.id   AF-A0A9D5HL86-F1
#
_cell.length_a   1.000
_cell.length_b   1.000
_cell.length_c   1.000
_cell.angle_alpha   90.00
_cell.angle_beta   90.00
_cell.angle_gamma   90.00
#
_symmetry.space_group_name_H-M   'P 1'
#
loop_
_entity.id
_entity.type
_entity.pdbx_description
1 polymer ?
#
loop_
_entity_poly.entity_id
_entity_poly.type
_entity_poly.pdbx_seq_one_letter_code
_entity_poly.pdbx_strand_id
1 'polypeptide(L)'
;MVEELVRREVPDWDDEEASTARFKAFSGQRSDWEHKFLFWRDLIIKIARHLGICIIDASEVKNVWFSREGLTPLCINHVLREMHASGDILLKEDLVDPTSRHLYQVLRRVGHLIGVTKSQDLQGKLEGRLILKTLLQEKCANVIKTLAESHWTSTCIITMGNFQSICKAPDEAFAVLSHLCECGKARYFSIRKRDFIEGVKVSLVSASVPNISSLDFDVLHLICTTEKFQQQLDVIDKRWESSRKMALSSLKLGNRQVAYRYIRQAKMFSESRAKCISFLERVEEVLSLIANAESTKKVSEAIQVGAQAIKENKFSVEEIYTHLQELEENVASQKQVDEALESAAIKYVDVEDEDVEEEFNKLEKELAEEPPKSKMPQPQIAKPAEDDVSEEVKTQESAESLSQAMSNLRLGAA
;
A
#
# COMPACT_ATOMS: atom_id res chain seq x y z
N MET A 1 -19.49 -12.47 15.26
CA MET A 1 -18.37 -12.94 14.40
C MET A 1 -17.60 -14.12 14.99
N VAL A 2 -16.82 -13.97 16.06
CA VAL A 2 -16.08 -15.13 16.63
C VAL A 2 -17.01 -16.16 17.26
N GLU A 3 -18.01 -15.72 18.03
CA GLU A 3 -19.02 -16.60 18.63
C GLU A 3 -19.79 -17.44 17.59
N GLU A 4 -20.12 -16.85 16.43
CA GLU A 4 -20.79 -17.56 15.33
C GLU A 4 -19.88 -18.61 14.68
N LEU A 5 -18.58 -18.31 14.56
CA LEU A 5 -17.58 -19.27 14.08
C LEU A 5 -17.40 -20.44 15.06
N VAL A 6 -17.42 -20.15 16.37
CA VAL A 6 -17.35 -21.17 17.42
C VAL A 6 -18.58 -22.08 17.35
N ARG A 7 -19.79 -21.51 17.25
CA ARG A 7 -21.04 -22.29 17.10
C ARG A 7 -21.05 -23.15 15.84
N ARG A 8 -20.44 -22.68 14.74
CA ARG A 8 -20.33 -23.47 13.50
C ARG A 8 -19.39 -24.67 13.67
N GLU A 9 -18.29 -24.49 14.39
CA GLU A 9 -17.30 -25.56 14.60
C GLU A 9 -17.68 -26.53 15.73
N VAL A 10 -18.46 -26.08 16.70
CA VAL A 10 -18.87 -26.86 17.88
C VAL A 10 -20.40 -26.87 17.97
N PRO A 11 -21.07 -27.90 17.43
CA PRO A 11 -22.54 -27.97 17.38
C PRO A 11 -23.22 -27.97 18.76
N ASP A 12 -22.53 -28.47 19.78
CA ASP A 12 -23.02 -28.56 21.17
C ASP A 12 -22.43 -27.45 22.06
N TRP A 13 -22.09 -26.31 21.47
CA TRP A 13 -21.56 -25.16 22.20
C TRP A 13 -22.59 -24.50 23.14
N ASP A 14 -23.86 -24.47 22.70
CA ASP A 14 -24.96 -23.85 23.44
C ASP A 14 -25.55 -24.78 24.53
N ASP A 15 -25.16 -26.06 24.57
CA ASP A 15 -25.53 -26.99 25.63
C ASP A 15 -24.89 -26.56 26.96
N GLU A 16 -25.73 -26.30 27.97
CA GLU A 16 -25.32 -25.79 29.29
C GLU A 16 -24.45 -26.82 30.04
N GLU A 17 -24.77 -28.11 29.97
CA GLU A 17 -24.02 -29.14 30.69
C GLU A 17 -22.64 -29.36 30.04
N ALA A 18 -22.62 -29.47 28.71
CA ALA A 18 -21.41 -29.70 27.95
C ALA A 18 -20.44 -28.50 28.02
N SER A 19 -20.95 -27.27 27.91
CA SER A 19 -20.14 -26.05 28.06
C SER A 19 -19.60 -25.89 29.49
N THR A 20 -20.42 -26.10 30.53
CA THR A 20 -19.98 -26.04 31.93
C THR A 20 -18.87 -27.06 32.20
N ALA A 21 -18.96 -28.28 31.64
CA ALA A 21 -17.92 -29.30 31.78
C ALA A 21 -16.60 -28.94 31.06
N ARG A 22 -16.67 -28.20 29.95
CA ARG A 22 -15.51 -27.72 29.18
C ARG A 22 -14.81 -26.52 29.81
N PHE A 23 -15.55 -25.69 30.55
CA PHE A 23 -15.05 -24.43 31.13
C PHE A 23 -14.28 -24.64 32.45
N LYS A 24 -14.34 -25.86 33.02
CA LYS A 24 -13.59 -26.24 34.22
C LYS A 24 -12.09 -26.19 33.99
N ALA A 25 -11.34 -25.82 35.02
CA ALA A 25 -9.88 -25.88 35.02
C ALA A 25 -9.39 -27.33 34.87
N PHE A 26 -8.20 -27.50 34.32
CA PHE A 26 -7.55 -28.82 34.27
C PHE A 26 -7.13 -29.26 35.67
N SER A 27 -7.39 -30.51 36.00
CA SER A 27 -7.08 -31.14 37.28
C SER A 27 -6.65 -32.58 37.06
N GLY A 28 -5.79 -33.13 37.91
CA GLY A 28 -5.34 -34.51 37.81
C GLY A 28 -4.08 -34.70 36.95
N GLN A 29 -3.89 -35.92 36.46
CA GLN A 29 -2.76 -36.30 35.61
C GLN A 29 -2.98 -35.87 34.17
N ARG A 30 -1.91 -35.82 33.36
CA ARG A 30 -1.97 -35.38 31.95
C ARG A 30 -3.06 -36.11 31.15
N SER A 31 -3.17 -37.42 31.32
CA SER A 31 -4.15 -38.27 30.63
C SER A 31 -5.61 -37.87 30.91
N ASP A 32 -5.89 -37.28 32.08
CA ASP A 32 -7.24 -36.90 32.49
C ASP A 32 -7.77 -35.67 31.73
N TRP A 33 -6.87 -34.80 31.27
CA TRP A 33 -7.23 -33.55 30.60
C TRP A 33 -6.69 -33.41 29.17
N GLU A 34 -5.85 -34.34 28.71
CA GLU A 34 -5.23 -34.30 27.38
C GLU A 34 -6.24 -34.15 26.25
N HIS A 35 -7.35 -34.90 26.28
CA HIS A 35 -8.41 -34.80 25.27
C HIS A 35 -9.08 -33.40 25.27
N LYS A 36 -9.25 -32.77 26.45
CA LYS A 36 -9.77 -31.40 26.56
C LYS A 36 -8.76 -30.39 26.05
N PHE A 37 -7.47 -30.60 26.32
CA PHE A 37 -6.40 -29.78 25.79
C PHE A 37 -6.36 -29.81 24.25
N LEU A 38 -6.38 -31.01 23.65
CA LEU A 38 -6.39 -31.16 22.19
C LEU A 38 -7.61 -30.47 21.56
N PHE A 39 -8.79 -30.63 22.15
CA PHE A 39 -10.00 -29.92 21.72
C PHE A 39 -9.80 -28.40 21.70
N TRP A 40 -9.34 -27.81 22.80
CA TRP A 40 -9.16 -26.35 22.88
C TRP A 40 -8.05 -25.84 21.96
N ARG A 41 -6.93 -26.58 21.86
CA ARG A 41 -5.83 -26.28 20.92
C ARG A 41 -6.36 -26.22 19.49
N ASP A 42 -7.05 -27.26 19.05
CA ASP A 42 -7.55 -27.37 17.69
C ASP A 42 -8.61 -26.30 17.39
N LEU A 43 -9.47 -25.99 18.37
CA LEU A 43 -10.46 -24.92 18.25
C LEU A 43 -9.81 -23.54 18.09
N ILE A 44 -8.79 -23.20 18.89
CA ILE A 44 -8.04 -21.95 18.78
C ILE A 44 -7.42 -21.83 17.38
N ILE A 45 -6.74 -22.88 16.90
CA ILE A 45 -6.10 -22.90 15.58
C ILE A 45 -7.14 -22.73 14.47
N LYS A 46 -8.27 -23.45 14.55
CA LYS A 46 -9.36 -23.36 13.57
C LYS A 46 -9.96 -21.97 13.51
N ILE A 47 -10.27 -21.36 14.65
CA ILE A 47 -10.86 -20.02 14.69
C ILE A 47 -9.88 -19.00 14.12
N ALA A 48 -8.62 -19.05 14.54
CA ALA A 48 -7.59 -18.18 13.99
C ALA A 48 -7.40 -18.37 12.48
N ARG A 49 -7.51 -19.60 11.96
CA ARG A 49 -7.50 -19.90 10.51
C ARG A 49 -8.68 -19.25 9.79
N HIS A 50 -9.89 -19.32 10.35
CA HIS A 50 -11.08 -18.69 9.77
C HIS A 50 -11.01 -17.16 9.77
N LEU A 51 -10.39 -16.58 10.79
CA LEU A 51 -10.11 -15.14 10.87
C LEU A 51 -8.94 -14.73 9.98
N GLY A 52 -8.12 -15.68 9.52
CA GLY A 52 -6.95 -15.43 8.69
C GLY A 52 -5.78 -14.75 9.43
N ILE A 53 -5.76 -14.83 10.76
CA ILE A 53 -4.75 -14.21 11.64
C ILE A 53 -3.76 -15.25 12.14
N CYS A 54 -2.46 -14.90 12.19
CA CYS A 54 -1.43 -15.77 12.79
C CYS A 54 -0.91 -15.25 14.13
N ILE A 55 -1.19 -13.99 14.45
CA ILE A 55 -0.85 -13.34 15.72
C ILE A 55 -2.14 -13.12 16.50
N ILE A 56 -2.18 -13.58 17.74
CA ILE A 56 -3.33 -13.51 18.64
C ILE A 56 -2.93 -12.83 19.94
N ASP A 57 -3.85 -12.09 20.54
CA ASP A 57 -3.67 -11.58 21.90
C ASP A 57 -4.22 -12.61 22.90
N ALA A 58 -3.40 -13.03 23.86
CA ALA A 58 -3.82 -14.00 24.87
C ALA A 58 -5.04 -13.54 25.69
N SER A 59 -5.16 -12.23 25.90
CA SER A 59 -6.28 -11.62 26.62
C SER A 59 -7.58 -11.72 25.82
N GLU A 60 -7.51 -11.55 24.50
CA GLU A 60 -8.67 -11.70 23.61
C GLU A 60 -9.14 -13.15 23.55
N VAL A 61 -8.21 -14.10 23.44
CA VAL A 61 -8.55 -15.54 23.43
C VAL A 61 -9.21 -15.95 24.75
N LYS A 62 -8.70 -15.45 25.88
CA LYS A 62 -9.22 -15.76 27.21
C LYS A 62 -10.59 -15.14 27.47
N ASN A 63 -10.76 -13.86 27.14
CA ASN A 63 -11.90 -13.07 27.62
C ASN A 63 -12.98 -12.87 26.56
N VAL A 64 -12.65 -12.98 25.28
CA VAL A 64 -13.55 -12.57 24.18
C VAL A 64 -13.92 -13.74 23.27
N TRP A 65 -12.97 -14.60 22.88
CA TRP A 65 -13.23 -15.62 21.86
C TRP A 65 -14.18 -16.72 22.33
N PHE A 66 -14.09 -17.07 23.61
CA PHE A 66 -14.84 -18.19 24.20
C PHE A 66 -15.75 -17.75 25.34
N SER A 67 -16.06 -16.46 25.44
CA SER A 67 -16.99 -15.99 26.46
C SER A 67 -18.42 -16.38 26.11
N ARG A 68 -19.14 -16.92 27.10
CA ARG A 68 -20.55 -17.27 27.01
C ARG A 68 -21.25 -16.66 28.21
N GLU A 69 -22.21 -15.77 27.99
CA GLU A 69 -23.02 -15.14 29.06
C GLU A 69 -22.15 -14.52 30.20
N GLY A 70 -20.94 -14.06 29.87
CA GLY A 70 -19.98 -13.52 30.84
C GLY A 70 -19.08 -14.56 31.54
N LEU A 71 -19.28 -15.86 31.29
CA LEU A 71 -18.39 -16.93 31.72
C LEU A 71 -17.26 -17.13 30.71
N THR A 72 -16.05 -17.38 31.20
CA THR A 72 -14.86 -17.69 30.39
C THR A 72 -14.25 -19.01 30.82
N PRO A 73 -13.73 -19.83 29.89
CA PRO A 73 -13.16 -21.12 30.25
C PRO A 73 -11.87 -20.95 31.07
N LEU A 74 -11.83 -21.53 32.27
CA LEU A 74 -10.71 -21.38 33.22
C LEU A 74 -9.46 -22.11 32.75
N CYS A 75 -9.61 -23.10 31.86
CA CYS A 75 -8.52 -23.91 31.34
C CYS A 75 -7.67 -23.22 30.26
N ILE A 76 -8.14 -22.12 29.64
CA ILE A 76 -7.45 -21.50 28.48
C ILE A 76 -6.02 -21.06 28.82
N ASN A 77 -5.78 -20.50 30.01
CA ASN A 77 -4.42 -20.14 30.44
C ASN A 77 -3.49 -21.35 30.55
N HIS A 78 -4.03 -22.52 30.90
CA HIS A 78 -3.26 -23.76 30.91
C HIS A 78 -3.01 -24.25 29.48
N VAL A 79 -4.03 -24.18 28.62
CA VAL A 79 -3.92 -24.55 27.19
C VAL A 79 -2.86 -23.72 26.49
N LEU A 80 -2.87 -22.38 26.62
CA LEU A 80 -1.87 -21.52 25.97
C LEU A 80 -0.44 -21.80 26.45
N ARG A 81 -0.25 -22.10 27.74
CA ARG A 81 1.06 -22.49 28.29
C ARG A 81 1.52 -23.84 27.74
N GLU A 82 0.63 -24.82 27.68
CA GLU A 82 0.94 -26.14 27.15
C GLU A 82 1.18 -26.08 25.62
N MET A 83 0.47 -25.21 24.89
CA MET A 83 0.73 -24.92 23.48
C MET A 83 2.10 -24.25 23.26
N HIS A 84 2.54 -23.37 24.16
CA HIS A 84 3.91 -22.82 24.12
C HIS A 84 4.95 -23.90 24.44
N ALA A 85 4.72 -24.72 25.47
CA ALA A 85 5.63 -25.81 25.84
C ALA A 85 5.78 -26.89 24.76
N SER A 86 4.71 -27.18 24.02
CA SER A 86 4.74 -28.07 22.85
C SER A 86 5.31 -27.42 21.59
N GLY A 87 5.52 -26.10 21.59
CA GLY A 87 6.06 -25.34 20.47
C GLY A 87 5.05 -25.01 19.36
N ASP A 88 3.75 -25.13 19.65
CA ASP A 88 2.65 -24.69 18.77
C ASP A 88 2.49 -23.16 18.77
N ILE A 89 2.89 -22.51 19.87
CA ILE A 89 2.90 -21.05 20.05
C ILE A 89 4.33 -20.55 20.23
N LEU A 90 4.66 -19.45 19.56
CA LEU A 90 5.91 -18.70 19.73
C LEU A 90 5.62 -17.33 20.33
N LEU A 91 6.52 -16.83 21.19
CA LEU A 91 6.51 -15.44 21.64
C LEU A 91 7.28 -14.58 20.65
N LYS A 92 6.96 -13.28 20.57
CA LYS A 92 7.76 -12.32 19.79
C LYS A 92 9.22 -12.28 20.26
N GLU A 93 9.45 -12.52 21.55
CA GLU A 93 10.78 -12.63 22.16
C GLU A 93 11.53 -13.91 21.80
N ASP A 94 10.83 -14.94 21.32
CA ASP A 94 11.45 -16.20 20.88
C ASP A 94 11.93 -16.07 19.42
N LEU A 95 11.31 -15.18 18.63
CA LEU A 95 11.67 -14.97 17.24
C LEU A 95 13.09 -14.42 17.08
N VAL A 96 13.86 -14.99 16.16
CA VAL A 96 15.15 -14.44 15.76
C VAL A 96 14.92 -13.10 15.07
N ASP A 97 15.60 -12.05 15.54
CA ASP A 97 15.58 -10.75 14.86
C ASP A 97 16.42 -10.86 13.56
N PRO A 98 15.79 -10.77 12.38
CA PRO A 98 16.47 -10.89 11.10
C PRO A 98 17.40 -9.69 10.81
N THR A 99 17.16 -8.54 11.45
CA THR A 99 17.98 -7.34 11.29
C THR A 99 19.26 -7.38 12.13
N SER A 100 19.29 -8.25 13.14
CA SER A 100 20.43 -8.40 14.03
C SER A 100 21.62 -9.06 13.32
N ARG A 101 22.83 -8.57 13.58
CA ARG A 101 24.07 -9.08 12.97
C ARG A 101 24.23 -10.60 13.20
N HIS A 102 24.70 -11.31 12.16
CA HIS A 102 24.86 -12.76 12.14
C HIS A 102 25.54 -13.36 13.39
N LEU A 103 26.52 -12.67 13.99
CA LEU A 103 27.18 -13.12 15.22
C LEU A 103 26.24 -13.15 16.42
N TYR A 104 25.35 -12.17 16.56
CA TYR A 104 24.34 -12.14 17.63
C TYR A 104 23.29 -13.23 17.43
N GLN A 105 22.95 -13.56 16.17
CA GLN A 105 22.05 -14.67 15.87
C GLN A 105 22.66 -16.02 16.30
N VAL A 106 23.94 -16.26 15.98
CA VAL A 106 24.66 -17.47 16.41
C VAL A 106 24.79 -17.53 17.94
N LEU A 107 25.14 -16.42 18.58
CA LEU A 107 25.30 -16.34 20.03
C LEU A 107 23.97 -16.59 20.77
N ARG A 108 22.85 -16.09 20.23
CA ARG A 108 21.50 -16.33 20.75
C ARG A 108 21.04 -17.77 20.52
N ARG A 109 21.38 -18.39 19.38
CA ARG A 109 21.12 -19.82 19.11
C ARG A 109 21.86 -20.72 20.10
N VAL A 110 23.11 -20.41 20.40
CA VAL A 110 23.90 -21.13 21.41
C VAL A 110 23.36 -20.90 22.82
N GLY A 111 22.83 -19.72 23.13
CA GLY A 111 22.15 -19.44 24.40
C GLY A 111 20.92 -20.32 24.67
N HIS A 112 20.15 -20.67 23.63
CA HIS A 112 19.02 -21.62 23.74
C HIS A 112 19.47 -23.07 23.94
N LEU A 113 20.59 -23.47 23.34
CA LEU A 113 21.18 -24.81 23.50
C LEU A 113 21.86 -25.02 24.86
N ILE A 114 22.35 -23.95 25.49
CA ILE A 114 23.05 -24.01 26.79
C ILE A 114 22.08 -23.96 27.99
N GLY A 115 20.76 -23.98 27.76
CA GLY A 115 19.80 -24.15 28.85
C GLY A 115 19.75 -22.96 29.81
N VAL A 116 19.94 -21.73 29.31
CA VAL A 116 19.55 -20.53 30.05
C VAL A 116 18.02 -20.44 30.01
N THR A 117 17.39 -21.31 30.79
CA THR A 117 15.98 -21.21 31.11
C THR A 117 15.81 -19.94 31.93
N LYS A 118 15.33 -18.87 31.31
CA LYS A 118 14.72 -17.75 32.04
C LYS A 118 13.37 -18.23 32.60
N SER A 119 13.42 -19.20 33.51
CA SER A 119 12.29 -19.65 34.32
C SER A 119 12.10 -18.66 35.46
N GLN A 120 11.69 -17.44 35.15
CA GLN A 120 11.06 -16.55 36.10
C GLN A 120 10.18 -15.57 35.31
N ASP A 121 8.88 -15.66 35.61
CA ASP A 121 7.76 -14.91 35.08
C ASP A 121 7.19 -15.30 33.70
N LEU A 122 6.75 -16.56 33.53
CA LEU A 122 5.91 -16.97 32.39
C LEU A 122 4.45 -16.47 32.50
N GLN A 123 4.00 -16.13 33.71
CA GLN A 123 2.62 -15.71 33.97
C GLN A 123 2.35 -14.30 33.42
N GLY A 124 3.27 -13.35 33.64
CA GLY A 124 3.18 -12.00 33.05
C GLY A 124 3.59 -11.92 31.58
N LYS A 125 4.40 -12.87 31.07
CA LYS A 125 4.88 -12.86 29.67
C LYS A 125 3.88 -13.41 28.66
N LEU A 126 2.98 -14.29 29.10
CA LEU A 126 1.95 -14.86 28.21
C LEU A 126 0.75 -13.92 28.01
N GLU A 127 0.67 -12.78 28.72
CA GLU A 127 -0.37 -11.76 28.53
C GLU A 127 -0.13 -10.89 27.27
N GLY A 128 0.88 -11.24 26.45
CA GLY A 128 1.24 -10.52 25.23
C GLY A 128 0.71 -11.15 23.94
N ARG A 129 1.27 -10.68 22.82
CA ARG A 129 1.01 -11.20 21.47
C ARG A 129 1.68 -12.56 21.27
N LEU A 130 0.86 -13.57 20.99
CA LEU A 130 1.26 -14.94 20.74
C LEU A 130 1.20 -15.22 19.24
N ILE A 131 2.14 -16.02 18.74
CA ILE A 131 2.24 -16.35 17.32
C ILE A 131 1.95 -17.84 17.14
N LEU A 132 0.89 -18.15 16.40
CA LEU A 132 0.52 -19.54 16.09
C LEU A 132 1.43 -20.08 15.00
N LYS A 133 2.31 -21.02 15.36
CA LYS A 133 3.34 -21.56 14.46
C LYS A 133 2.76 -22.24 13.21
N THR A 134 1.66 -22.99 13.37
CA THR A 134 0.98 -23.68 12.26
C THR A 134 0.48 -22.69 11.21
N LEU A 135 -0.19 -21.63 11.65
CA LEU A 135 -0.69 -20.59 10.75
C LEU A 135 0.44 -19.72 10.18
N LEU A 136 1.50 -19.50 10.96
CA LEU A 136 2.71 -18.83 10.48
C LEU A 136 3.36 -19.62 9.34
N GLN A 137 3.44 -20.94 9.44
CA GLN A 137 3.96 -21.81 8.39
C GLN A 137 3.08 -21.79 7.14
N GLU A 138 1.76 -21.85 7.29
CA GLU A 138 0.80 -21.70 6.18
C GLU A 138 1.00 -20.33 5.48
N LYS A 139 1.16 -19.25 6.25
CA LYS A 139 1.44 -17.91 5.70
C LYS A 139 2.79 -17.84 4.98
N CYS A 140 3.84 -18.43 5.56
CA CYS A 140 5.15 -18.51 4.90
C CYS A 140 5.05 -19.23 3.55
N ALA A 141 4.30 -20.35 3.49
CA ALA A 141 4.07 -21.07 2.24
C ALA A 141 3.28 -20.24 1.23
N ASN A 142 2.26 -19.49 1.68
CA ASN A 142 1.50 -18.59 0.82
C ASN A 142 2.39 -17.46 0.26
N VAL A 143 3.24 -16.85 1.08
CA VAL A 143 4.19 -15.81 0.64
C VAL A 143 5.16 -16.36 -0.41
N ILE A 144 5.75 -17.54 -0.17
CA ILE A 144 6.62 -18.20 -1.15
C ILE A 144 5.86 -18.50 -2.44
N LYS A 145 4.60 -18.97 -2.35
CA LYS A 145 3.77 -19.24 -3.52
C LYS A 145 3.49 -17.97 -4.32
N THR A 146 3.08 -16.88 -3.68
CA THR A 146 2.86 -15.59 -4.34
C THR A 146 4.12 -15.11 -5.05
N LEU A 147 5.29 -15.24 -4.41
CA LEU A 147 6.56 -14.86 -5.02
C LEU A 147 6.98 -15.79 -6.16
N ALA A 148 6.64 -17.08 -6.09
CA ALA A 148 6.90 -18.04 -7.17
C ALA A 148 5.95 -17.86 -8.37
N GLU A 149 4.75 -17.32 -8.15
CA GLU A 149 3.83 -16.95 -9.24
C GLU A 149 4.34 -15.71 -10.00
N SER A 150 5.00 -14.78 -9.30
CA SER A 150 5.57 -13.57 -9.93
C SER A 150 6.98 -13.76 -10.48
N HIS A 151 7.73 -14.76 -10.01
CA HIS A 151 9.11 -15.01 -10.42
C HIS A 151 9.36 -16.47 -10.78
N TRP A 152 9.93 -16.69 -11.96
CA TRP A 152 10.33 -17.99 -12.49
C TRP A 152 11.75 -18.43 -12.10
N THR A 153 12.40 -17.70 -11.18
CA THR A 153 13.77 -17.94 -10.72
C THR A 153 13.83 -18.84 -9.49
N SER A 154 15.03 -19.39 -9.22
CA SER A 154 15.24 -20.21 -8.01
C SER A 154 15.32 -19.36 -6.74
N THR A 155 15.79 -18.12 -6.86
CA THR A 155 15.83 -17.14 -5.77
C THR A 155 15.15 -15.85 -6.17
N CYS A 156 14.52 -15.19 -5.20
CA CYS A 156 13.80 -13.94 -5.39
C CYS A 156 14.35 -12.89 -4.42
N ILE A 157 14.56 -11.67 -4.90
CA ILE A 157 14.96 -10.52 -4.10
C ILE A 157 13.81 -9.54 -4.15
N ILE A 158 13.40 -9.04 -2.98
CA ILE A 158 12.33 -8.06 -2.84
C ILE A 158 12.71 -7.03 -1.79
N THR A 159 12.14 -5.83 -1.89
CA THR A 159 12.26 -4.81 -0.86
C THR A 159 11.43 -5.18 0.36
N MET A 160 11.82 -4.67 1.53
CA MET A 160 11.06 -4.88 2.76
C MET A 160 9.64 -4.28 2.68
N GLY A 161 9.48 -3.17 1.95
CA GLY A 161 8.17 -2.54 1.72
C GLY A 161 7.21 -3.47 0.95
N ASN A 162 7.67 -4.09 -0.14
CA ASN A 162 6.86 -5.05 -0.89
C ASN A 162 6.61 -6.34 -0.09
N PHE A 163 7.58 -6.79 0.70
CA PHE A 163 7.37 -7.94 1.58
C PHE A 163 6.27 -7.67 2.62
N GLN A 164 6.25 -6.46 3.19
CA GLN A 164 5.19 -6.03 4.12
C GLN A 164 3.82 -5.91 3.43
N SER A 165 3.77 -5.42 2.18
CA SER A 165 2.51 -5.31 1.44
C SER A 165 1.88 -6.68 1.16
N ILE A 166 2.69 -7.72 0.88
CA ILE A 166 2.23 -9.11 0.74
C ILE A 166 1.70 -9.65 2.07
N CYS A 167 2.38 -9.35 3.18
CA CYS A 167 1.99 -9.84 4.51
C CYS A 167 0.84 -9.05 5.16
N LYS A 168 0.37 -7.95 4.53
CA LYS A 168 -0.73 -7.06 4.96
C LYS A 168 -0.54 -6.34 6.30
N ALA A 169 0.23 -6.88 7.23
CA ALA A 169 0.54 -6.30 8.53
C ALA A 169 2.05 -6.34 8.84
N PRO A 170 2.63 -5.29 9.45
CA PRO A 170 4.07 -5.22 9.69
C PRO A 170 4.55 -6.21 10.77
N ASP A 171 3.75 -6.45 11.81
CA ASP A 171 4.06 -7.45 12.84
C ASP A 171 4.03 -8.87 12.27
N GLU A 172 3.09 -9.17 11.36
CA GLU A 172 3.03 -10.46 10.65
C GLU A 172 4.24 -10.62 9.71
N ALA A 173 4.60 -9.57 8.96
CA ALA A 173 5.77 -9.58 8.10
C ALA A 173 7.04 -9.92 8.88
N PHE A 174 7.25 -9.29 10.04
CA PHE A 174 8.40 -9.60 10.89
C PHE A 174 8.41 -11.07 11.32
N ALA A 175 7.27 -11.59 11.81
CA ALA A 175 7.16 -12.99 12.22
C ALA A 175 7.44 -13.98 11.09
N VAL A 176 6.91 -13.71 9.89
CA VAL A 176 7.12 -14.52 8.69
C VAL A 176 8.60 -14.47 8.30
N LEU A 177 9.22 -13.29 8.28
CA LEU A 177 10.64 -13.13 7.94
C LEU A 177 11.54 -13.86 8.93
N SER A 178 11.29 -13.74 10.24
CA SER A 178 12.02 -14.46 11.28
C SER A 178 11.95 -15.97 11.07
N HIS A 179 10.75 -16.51 10.82
CA HIS A 179 10.56 -17.93 10.59
C HIS A 179 11.25 -18.42 9.30
N LEU A 180 11.14 -17.66 8.20
CA LEU A 180 11.83 -17.99 6.96
C LEU A 180 13.36 -17.96 7.12
N CYS A 181 13.90 -17.01 7.90
CA CYS A 181 15.32 -16.94 8.23
C CYS A 181 15.77 -18.13 9.09
N GLU A 182 14.97 -18.54 10.07
CA GLU A 182 15.22 -19.73 10.90
C GLU A 182 15.25 -21.00 10.06
N CYS A 183 14.33 -21.14 9.11
CA CYS A 183 14.29 -22.26 8.16
C CYS A 183 15.38 -22.19 7.08
N GLY A 184 16.18 -21.12 7.02
CA GLY A 184 17.17 -20.89 5.97
C GLY A 184 16.56 -20.63 4.59
N LYS A 185 15.26 -20.32 4.52
CA LYS A 185 14.51 -20.01 3.30
C LYS A 185 14.49 -18.52 2.95
N ALA A 186 14.89 -17.65 3.88
CA ALA A 186 15.09 -16.24 3.60
C ALA A 186 16.36 -15.70 4.27
N ARG A 187 16.88 -14.59 3.74
CA ARG A 187 17.96 -13.80 4.33
C ARG A 187 17.67 -12.32 4.16
N TYR A 188 17.73 -11.59 5.27
CA TYR A 188 17.63 -10.14 5.28
C TYR A 188 18.99 -9.50 5.01
N PHE A 189 18.98 -8.38 4.27
CA PHE A 189 20.16 -7.55 4.03
C PHE A 189 19.78 -6.10 3.81
N SER A 190 20.73 -5.19 4.01
CA SER A 190 20.52 -3.76 3.78
C SER A 190 21.71 -3.13 3.08
N ILE A 191 21.42 -2.09 2.30
CA ILE A 191 22.40 -1.26 1.60
C ILE A 191 22.47 0.08 2.32
N ARG A 192 23.68 0.50 2.69
CA ARG A 192 23.98 1.85 3.19
C ARG A 192 24.98 2.50 2.22
N LYS A 193 24.48 3.09 1.13
CA LYS A 193 25.31 3.90 0.20
C LYS A 193 24.88 5.36 0.21
N ARG A 194 23.72 5.67 -0.39
CA ARG A 194 23.10 7.01 -0.39
C ARG A 194 21.76 6.99 0.33
N ASP A 195 20.91 6.02 -0.02
CA ASP A 195 19.68 5.70 0.69
C ASP A 195 19.83 4.41 1.50
N PHE A 196 19.10 4.30 2.61
CA PHE A 196 18.98 3.05 3.35
C PHE A 196 17.91 2.19 2.70
N ILE A 197 18.33 1.13 2.01
CA ILE A 197 17.43 0.19 1.33
C ILE A 197 17.49 -1.14 2.06
N GLU A 198 16.34 -1.64 2.47
CA GLU A 198 16.17 -2.95 3.12
C GLU A 198 15.59 -3.95 2.12
N GLY A 199 16.20 -5.14 2.07
CA GLY A 199 15.77 -6.20 1.18
C GLY A 199 15.79 -7.57 1.83
N VAL A 200 14.99 -8.46 1.26
CA VAL A 200 14.88 -9.86 1.65
C VAL A 200 15.16 -10.71 0.42
N LYS A 201 16.11 -11.63 0.55
CA LYS A 201 16.37 -12.70 -0.41
C LYS A 201 15.64 -13.95 0.04
N VAL A 202 14.75 -14.49 -0.79
CA VAL A 202 13.92 -15.66 -0.50
C VAL A 202 14.26 -16.78 -1.49
N SER A 203 14.36 -18.01 -1.00
CA SER A 203 14.47 -19.20 -1.86
C SER A 203 13.05 -19.67 -2.19
N LEU A 204 12.78 -19.79 -3.49
CA LEU A 204 11.50 -20.28 -3.99
C LEU A 204 11.51 -21.82 -4.13
N VAL A 205 12.69 -22.43 -4.06
CA VAL A 205 12.91 -23.87 -4.13
C VAL A 205 13.10 -24.42 -2.70
N SER A 206 12.87 -25.71 -2.50
CA SER A 206 13.10 -26.40 -1.21
C SER A 206 14.54 -26.31 -0.68
N ALA A 207 15.49 -25.79 -1.47
CA ALA A 207 16.88 -25.59 -1.09
C ALA A 207 17.06 -24.37 -0.16
N SER A 208 18.13 -24.39 0.63
CA SER A 208 18.55 -23.27 1.49
C SER A 208 19.02 -22.07 0.66
N VAL A 209 18.72 -20.86 1.11
CA VAL A 209 19.09 -19.61 0.44
C VAL A 209 20.62 -19.48 0.38
N PRO A 210 21.20 -19.19 -0.81
CA PRO A 210 22.63 -18.95 -0.96
C PRO A 210 23.10 -17.69 -0.22
N ASN A 211 24.40 -17.55 0.00
CA ASN A 211 24.98 -16.34 0.61
C ASN A 211 24.67 -15.10 -0.22
N ILE A 212 24.48 -13.98 0.48
CA ILE A 212 24.24 -12.69 -0.16
C ILE A 212 25.52 -12.32 -0.92
N SER A 213 25.38 -12.15 -2.23
CA SER A 213 26.43 -11.78 -3.17
C SER A 213 26.45 -10.27 -3.40
N SER A 214 27.54 -9.73 -3.94
CA SER A 214 27.58 -8.34 -4.43
C SER A 214 26.45 -8.07 -5.42
N LEU A 215 26.13 -9.05 -6.27
CA LEU A 215 25.09 -8.98 -7.28
C LEU A 215 23.68 -8.82 -6.68
N ASP A 216 23.44 -9.40 -5.49
CA ASP A 216 22.14 -9.28 -4.83
C ASP A 216 21.86 -7.83 -4.40
N PHE A 217 22.91 -7.08 -4.06
CA PHE A 217 22.78 -5.67 -3.74
C PHE A 217 22.47 -4.81 -4.98
N ASP A 218 23.06 -5.15 -6.13
CA ASP A 218 22.78 -4.45 -7.38
C ASP A 218 21.34 -4.74 -7.85
N VAL A 219 20.88 -5.99 -7.75
CA VAL A 219 19.48 -6.35 -8.05
C VAL A 219 18.51 -5.64 -7.10
N LEU A 220 18.78 -5.61 -5.79
CA LEU A 220 17.94 -4.88 -4.84
C LEU A 220 17.87 -3.38 -5.17
N HIS A 221 18.99 -2.77 -5.57
CA HIS A 221 19.02 -1.38 -5.99
C HIS A 221 18.17 -1.13 -7.25
N LEU A 222 18.26 -2.02 -8.24
CA LEU A 222 17.43 -1.94 -9.45
C LEU A 222 15.94 -2.04 -9.10
N ILE A 223 15.53 -3.00 -8.27
CA ILE A 223 14.14 -3.16 -7.84
C ILE A 223 13.64 -1.92 -7.10
N CYS A 224 14.41 -1.40 -6.15
CA CYS A 224 14.05 -0.18 -5.43
C CYS A 224 13.95 1.03 -6.38
N THR A 225 14.80 1.08 -7.41
CA THR A 225 14.73 2.12 -8.45
C THR A 225 13.43 2.00 -9.25
N THR A 226 13.03 0.79 -9.66
CA THR A 226 11.74 0.53 -10.34
C THR A 226 10.56 0.99 -9.49
N GLU A 227 10.55 0.64 -8.20
CA GLU A 227 9.47 1.06 -7.28
C GLU A 227 9.36 2.58 -7.16
N LYS A 228 10.49 3.28 -7.03
CA LYS A 228 10.51 4.75 -6.99
C LYS A 228 9.97 5.36 -8.29
N PHE A 229 10.34 4.80 -9.45
CA PHE A 229 9.81 5.27 -10.73
C PHE A 229 8.32 4.99 -10.91
N GLN A 230 7.82 3.84 -10.44
CA GLN A 230 6.38 3.56 -10.44
C GLN A 230 5.61 4.57 -9.58
N GLN A 231 6.12 4.92 -8.40
CA GLN A 231 5.53 5.96 -7.56
C GLN A 231 5.54 7.34 -8.26
N GLN A 232 6.62 7.67 -8.98
CA GLN A 232 6.68 8.90 -9.76
C GLN A 232 5.68 8.89 -10.93
N LEU A 233 5.52 7.76 -11.60
CA LEU A 233 4.53 7.59 -12.67
C LEU A 233 3.10 7.84 -12.15
N ASP A 234 2.75 7.30 -10.98
CA ASP A 234 1.45 7.54 -10.34
C ASP A 234 1.21 9.03 -10.04
N VAL A 235 2.26 9.76 -9.64
CA VAL A 235 2.17 11.21 -9.38
C VAL A 235 1.99 11.98 -10.70
N ILE A 236 2.73 11.63 -11.74
CA ILE A 236 2.61 12.23 -13.07
C ILE A 236 1.21 11.96 -13.65
N ASP A 237 0.69 10.74 -13.54
CA ASP A 237 -0.62 10.35 -14.05
C ASP A 237 -1.74 11.14 -13.37
N LYS A 238 -1.70 11.29 -12.04
CA LYS A 238 -2.67 12.13 -11.31
C LYS A 238 -2.62 13.59 -11.76
N ARG A 239 -1.43 14.14 -12.01
CA ARG A 239 -1.24 15.54 -12.44
C ARG A 239 -1.69 15.75 -13.89
N TRP A 240 -1.38 14.80 -14.76
CA TRP A 240 -1.85 14.77 -16.14
C TRP A 240 -3.38 14.75 -16.18
N GLU A 241 -4.02 13.85 -15.42
CA GLU A 241 -5.49 13.79 -15.33
C GLU A 241 -6.10 15.09 -14.82
N SER A 242 -5.51 15.68 -13.76
CA SER A 242 -5.98 16.94 -13.20
C SER A 242 -5.91 18.07 -14.23
N SER A 243 -4.78 18.20 -14.92
CA SER A 243 -4.58 19.23 -15.96
C SER A 243 -5.56 19.04 -17.13
N ARG A 244 -5.79 17.79 -17.56
CA ARG A 244 -6.78 17.47 -18.60
C ARG A 244 -8.22 17.79 -18.15
N LYS A 245 -8.59 17.50 -16.90
CA LYS A 245 -9.91 17.86 -16.33
C LYS A 245 -10.11 19.38 -16.28
N MET A 246 -9.08 20.13 -15.88
CA MET A 246 -9.11 21.60 -15.85
C MET A 246 -9.25 22.19 -17.25
N ALA A 247 -8.54 21.64 -18.25
CA ALA A 247 -8.69 22.02 -19.65
C ALA A 247 -10.13 21.83 -20.15
N LEU A 248 -10.72 20.66 -19.91
CA LEU A 248 -12.10 20.35 -20.29
C LEU A 248 -13.10 21.29 -19.62
N SER A 249 -12.91 21.61 -18.34
CA SER A 249 -13.77 22.56 -17.63
C SER A 249 -13.66 23.98 -18.22
N SER A 250 -12.46 24.43 -18.58
CA SER A 250 -12.21 25.74 -19.16
C SER A 250 -12.79 25.86 -20.58
N LEU A 251 -12.72 24.78 -21.35
CA LEU A 251 -13.35 24.67 -22.67
C LEU A 251 -14.88 24.73 -22.58
N LYS A 252 -15.49 24.01 -21.61
CA LYS A 252 -16.93 24.08 -21.31
C LYS A 252 -17.39 25.49 -20.91
N LEU A 253 -16.53 26.26 -20.24
CA LEU A 253 -16.79 27.65 -19.85
C LEU A 253 -16.50 28.66 -20.98
N GLY A 254 -16.03 28.21 -22.16
CA GLY A 254 -15.74 29.06 -23.31
C GLY A 254 -14.41 29.82 -23.23
N ASN A 255 -13.57 29.55 -22.22
CA ASN A 255 -12.27 30.20 -22.08
C ASN A 255 -11.18 29.40 -22.82
N ARG A 256 -11.05 29.64 -24.13
CA ARG A 256 -10.12 28.92 -25.03
C ARG A 256 -8.66 29.09 -24.60
N GLN A 257 -8.25 30.28 -24.14
CA GLN A 257 -6.87 30.57 -23.76
C GLN A 257 -6.43 29.77 -22.52
N VAL A 258 -7.27 29.74 -21.48
CA VAL A 258 -6.98 28.96 -20.26
C VAL A 258 -7.04 27.46 -20.54
N ALA A 259 -7.96 27.01 -21.40
CA ALA A 259 -8.01 25.62 -21.85
C ALA A 259 -6.71 25.20 -22.57
N TYR A 260 -6.22 26.05 -23.47
CA TYR A 260 -4.97 25.80 -24.21
C TYR A 260 -3.76 25.69 -23.28
N ARG A 261 -3.67 26.54 -22.25
CA ARG A 261 -2.62 26.46 -21.21
C ARG A 261 -2.62 25.13 -20.47
N TYR A 262 -3.79 24.69 -20.01
CA TYR A 262 -3.91 23.40 -19.31
C TYR A 262 -3.60 22.20 -20.22
N ILE A 263 -3.86 22.31 -21.53
CA ILE A 263 -3.53 21.27 -22.51
C ILE A 263 -2.03 21.23 -22.76
N ARG A 264 -1.38 22.38 -22.90
CA ARG A 264 0.09 22.46 -22.98
C ARG A 264 0.74 21.84 -21.73
N GLN A 265 0.20 22.13 -20.54
CA GLN A 265 0.67 21.51 -19.29
C GLN A 265 0.45 19.98 -19.28
N ALA A 266 -0.71 19.50 -19.74
CA ALA A 266 -0.98 18.07 -19.87
C ALA A 266 -0.02 17.40 -20.86
N LYS A 267 0.33 18.04 -21.99
CA LYS A 267 1.31 17.53 -22.96
C LYS A 267 2.69 17.36 -22.31
N MET A 268 3.17 18.36 -21.57
CA MET A 268 4.43 18.28 -20.84
C MET A 268 4.47 17.09 -19.85
N PHE A 269 3.37 16.88 -19.11
CA PHE A 269 3.27 15.71 -18.23
C PHE A 269 3.24 14.39 -19.01
N SER A 270 2.55 14.34 -20.16
CA SER A 270 2.53 13.17 -21.04
C SER A 270 3.92 12.79 -21.58
N GLU A 271 4.73 13.78 -21.96
CA GLU A 271 6.12 13.54 -22.39
C GLU A 271 7.00 13.03 -21.25
N SER A 272 6.85 13.62 -20.05
CA SER A 272 7.57 13.13 -18.85
C SER A 272 7.16 11.68 -18.49
N ARG A 273 5.88 11.34 -18.66
CA ARG A 273 5.32 10.00 -18.47
C ARG A 273 5.94 9.01 -19.45
N ALA A 274 6.00 9.35 -20.74
CA ALA A 274 6.59 8.50 -21.76
C ALA A 274 8.08 8.22 -21.49
N LYS A 275 8.83 9.21 -20.99
CA LYS A 275 10.23 9.04 -20.57
C LYS A 275 10.36 8.12 -19.35
N CYS A 276 9.47 8.24 -18.37
CA CYS A 276 9.47 7.36 -17.20
C CYS A 276 9.15 5.91 -17.57
N ILE A 277 8.17 5.68 -18.45
CA ILE A 277 7.79 4.36 -18.95
C ILE A 277 8.95 3.71 -19.70
N SER A 278 9.59 4.43 -20.63
CA SER A 278 10.71 3.87 -21.39
C SER A 278 11.92 3.51 -20.51
N PHE A 279 12.16 4.28 -19.44
CA PHE A 279 13.17 3.92 -18.46
C PHE A 279 12.78 2.66 -17.67
N LEU A 280 11.54 2.54 -17.21
CA LEU A 280 11.02 1.36 -16.51
C LEU A 280 11.16 0.10 -17.35
N GLU A 281 10.74 0.14 -18.62
CA GLU A 281 10.85 -0.97 -19.57
C GLU A 281 12.30 -1.46 -19.70
N ARG A 282 13.27 -0.54 -19.73
CA ARG A 282 14.70 -0.90 -19.78
C ARG A 282 15.20 -1.55 -18.50
N VAL A 283 14.78 -1.06 -17.33
CA VAL A 283 15.19 -1.67 -16.05
C VAL A 283 14.57 -3.07 -15.90
N GLU A 284 13.32 -3.24 -16.30
CA GLU A 284 12.64 -4.55 -16.33
C GLU A 284 13.30 -5.52 -17.32
N GLU A 285 13.73 -5.05 -18.49
CA GLU A 285 14.53 -5.84 -19.44
C GLU A 285 15.84 -6.31 -18.79
N VAL A 286 16.56 -5.42 -18.10
CA VAL A 286 17.78 -5.77 -17.38
C VAL A 286 17.50 -6.81 -16.29
N LEU A 287 16.45 -6.63 -15.48
CA LEU A 287 16.07 -7.60 -14.44
C LEU A 287 15.71 -8.96 -15.05
N SER A 288 15.01 -8.98 -16.19
CA SER A 288 14.69 -10.21 -16.94
C SER A 288 15.95 -10.90 -17.46
N LEU A 289 16.92 -10.16 -18.00
CA LEU A 289 18.20 -10.70 -18.44
C LEU A 289 18.99 -11.31 -17.27
N ILE A 290 18.98 -10.67 -16.09
CA ILE A 290 19.63 -11.18 -14.88
C ILE A 290 18.99 -12.50 -14.44
N ALA A 291 17.67 -12.55 -14.39
CA ALA A 291 16.91 -13.73 -14.03
C ALA A 291 17.17 -14.90 -15.01
N ASN A 292 17.24 -14.62 -16.32
CA ASN A 292 17.61 -15.61 -17.34
C ASN A 292 19.08 -16.06 -17.21
N ALA A 293 19.97 -15.15 -16.79
CA ALA A 293 21.38 -15.43 -16.58
C ALA A 293 21.64 -16.31 -15.35
N GLU A 294 20.80 -16.25 -14.31
CA GLU A 294 20.83 -17.16 -13.15
C GLU A 294 20.67 -18.61 -13.61
N SER A 295 19.78 -18.86 -14.59
CA SER A 295 19.60 -20.17 -15.21
C SER A 295 20.79 -20.63 -16.09
N THR A 296 21.60 -19.70 -16.61
CA THR A 296 22.69 -20.00 -17.58
C THR A 296 24.10 -19.83 -17.02
N LYS A 297 24.24 -19.54 -15.70
CA LYS A 297 25.52 -19.31 -14.98
C LYS A 297 26.37 -18.12 -15.50
N LYS A 298 25.82 -17.20 -16.30
CA LYS A 298 26.52 -16.01 -16.84
C LYS A 298 26.04 -14.68 -16.23
N VAL A 299 25.77 -14.69 -14.93
CA VAL A 299 25.10 -13.58 -14.21
C VAL A 299 25.90 -12.27 -14.23
N SER A 300 27.23 -12.33 -14.13
CA SER A 300 28.08 -11.12 -14.05
C SER A 300 28.15 -10.35 -15.37
N GLU A 301 28.19 -11.05 -16.51
CA GLU A 301 28.24 -10.42 -17.83
C GLU A 301 26.91 -9.74 -18.17
N ALA A 302 25.78 -10.38 -17.85
CA ALA A 302 24.45 -9.81 -18.05
C ALA A 302 24.23 -8.53 -17.22
N ILE A 303 24.67 -8.52 -15.95
CA ILE A 303 24.58 -7.34 -15.09
C ILE A 303 25.48 -6.22 -15.58
N GLN A 304 26.70 -6.52 -16.04
CA GLN A 304 27.60 -5.50 -16.55
C GLN A 304 27.05 -4.84 -17.81
N VAL A 305 26.48 -5.63 -18.72
CA VAL A 305 25.80 -5.12 -19.92
C VAL A 305 24.57 -4.30 -19.53
N GLY A 306 23.77 -4.74 -18.57
CA GLY A 306 22.61 -4.00 -18.06
C GLY A 306 22.99 -2.69 -17.35
N ALA A 307 24.02 -2.71 -16.51
CA ALA A 307 24.54 -1.53 -15.82
C ALA A 307 25.13 -0.51 -16.81
N GLN A 308 25.78 -0.99 -17.87
CA GLN A 308 26.25 -0.13 -18.96
C GLN A 308 25.07 0.44 -19.77
N ALA A 309 24.04 -0.36 -20.06
CA ALA A 309 22.82 0.09 -20.73
C ALA A 309 22.02 1.12 -19.90
N ILE A 310 22.06 1.03 -18.57
CA ILE A 310 21.49 2.03 -17.65
C ILE A 310 22.36 3.30 -17.64
N LYS A 311 23.70 3.15 -17.59
CA LYS A 311 24.64 4.29 -17.61
C LYS A 311 24.63 5.07 -18.93
N GLU A 312 24.37 4.39 -20.04
CA GLU A 312 24.23 5.01 -21.36
C GLU A 312 22.94 5.84 -21.49
N ASN A 313 21.90 5.54 -20.70
CA ASN A 313 20.67 6.32 -20.59
C ASN A 313 20.70 7.16 -19.32
N LYS A 314 21.55 8.19 -19.31
CA LYS A 314 21.77 9.17 -18.23
C LYS A 314 20.46 9.86 -17.74
N PHE A 315 19.61 9.13 -17.06
CA PHE A 315 18.45 9.65 -16.35
C PHE A 315 18.46 8.96 -14.99
N SER A 316 19.08 9.63 -14.02
CA SER A 316 18.97 9.23 -12.63
C SER A 316 17.59 9.62 -12.08
N VAL A 317 17.13 8.92 -11.05
CA VAL A 317 15.87 9.25 -10.33
C VAL A 317 15.90 10.70 -9.85
N GLU A 318 17.08 11.16 -9.42
CA GLU A 318 17.33 12.52 -8.98
C GLU A 318 17.23 13.52 -10.13
N GLU A 319 17.77 13.20 -11.31
CA GLU A 319 17.66 14.04 -12.51
C GLU A 319 16.19 14.20 -12.94
N ILE A 320 15.39 13.14 -12.86
CA ILE A 320 13.94 13.20 -13.12
C ILE A 320 13.21 14.01 -12.04
N TYR A 321 13.60 13.89 -10.78
CA TYR A 321 13.02 14.70 -9.69
C TYR A 321 13.33 16.19 -9.88
N THR A 322 14.57 16.54 -10.21
CA THR A 322 14.95 17.92 -10.54
C THR A 322 14.21 18.42 -11.77
N HIS A 323 14.10 17.63 -12.84
CA HIS A 323 13.34 18.04 -14.02
C HIS A 323 11.86 18.26 -13.73
N LEU A 324 11.27 17.48 -12.81
CA LEU A 324 9.88 17.65 -12.41
C LEU A 324 9.69 18.88 -11.51
N GLN A 325 10.65 19.17 -10.63
CA GLN A 325 10.66 20.39 -9.83
C GLN A 325 10.86 21.64 -10.71
N GLU A 326 11.80 21.58 -11.65
CA GLU A 326 12.00 22.61 -12.68
C GLU A 326 10.74 22.79 -13.52
N LEU A 327 10.05 21.70 -13.89
CA LEU A 327 8.78 21.78 -14.63
C LEU A 327 7.69 22.46 -13.80
N GLU A 328 7.58 22.17 -12.50
CA GLU A 328 6.64 22.85 -11.60
C GLU A 328 6.96 24.33 -11.44
N GLU A 329 8.23 24.69 -11.28
CA GLU A 329 8.68 26.07 -11.19
C GLU A 329 8.44 26.81 -12.51
N ASN A 330 8.66 26.15 -13.64
CA ASN A 330 8.34 26.67 -14.97
C ASN A 330 6.83 26.85 -15.17
N VAL A 331 6.00 25.93 -14.69
CA VAL A 331 4.54 26.08 -14.71
C VAL A 331 4.09 27.24 -13.80
N ALA A 332 4.67 27.36 -12.62
CA ALA A 332 4.33 28.41 -11.65
C ALA A 332 4.75 29.80 -12.15
N SER A 333 5.96 29.91 -12.72
CA SER A 333 6.45 31.14 -13.35
C SER A 333 5.64 31.49 -14.59
N GLN A 334 5.28 30.51 -15.44
CA GLN A 334 4.39 30.73 -16.57
C GLN A 334 3.03 31.28 -16.10
N LYS A 335 2.46 30.72 -15.03
CA LYS A 335 1.22 31.22 -14.42
C LYS A 335 1.35 32.66 -13.90
N GLN A 336 2.46 33.00 -13.23
CA GLN A 336 2.71 34.36 -12.73
C GLN A 336 2.91 35.38 -13.85
N VAL A 337 3.66 35.01 -14.89
CA VAL A 337 3.87 35.83 -16.10
C VAL A 337 2.53 36.04 -16.80
N ASP A 338 1.71 35.00 -16.86
CA ASP A 338 0.39 35.04 -17.48
C ASP A 338 -0.65 35.83 -16.69
N GLU A 339 -0.67 35.76 -15.35
CA GLU A 339 -1.48 36.64 -14.49
C GLU A 339 -1.07 38.11 -14.66
N ALA A 340 0.23 38.37 -14.83
CA ALA A 340 0.75 39.69 -15.15
C ALA A 340 0.38 40.14 -16.58
N LEU A 341 0.34 39.23 -17.56
CA LEU A 341 -0.07 39.52 -18.94
C LEU A 341 -1.59 39.66 -19.10
N GLU A 342 -2.40 38.94 -18.33
CA GLU A 342 -3.85 39.17 -18.28
C GLU A 342 -4.19 40.56 -17.72
N SER A 343 -3.35 41.08 -16.82
CA SER A 343 -3.45 42.46 -16.33
C SER A 343 -3.03 43.51 -17.37
N ALA A 344 -2.21 43.13 -18.35
CA ALA A 344 -1.72 43.97 -19.43
C ALA A 344 -2.28 43.46 -20.76
N ALA A 345 -3.52 43.83 -21.10
CA ALA A 345 -4.23 43.43 -22.33
C ALA A 345 -3.39 43.55 -23.60
N ILE A 346 -2.57 42.54 -23.89
CA ILE A 346 -1.73 42.41 -25.07
C ILE A 346 -2.06 41.04 -25.63
N LYS A 347 -2.63 41.05 -26.84
CA LYS A 347 -2.74 39.88 -27.71
C LYS A 347 -1.33 39.32 -27.90
N TYR A 348 -0.96 38.30 -27.12
CA TYR A 348 0.26 37.55 -27.39
C TYR A 348 0.07 36.76 -28.68
N VAL A 349 1.07 36.84 -29.54
CA VAL A 349 1.24 36.01 -30.71
C VAL A 349 1.25 34.56 -30.24
N ASP A 350 0.29 33.82 -30.75
CA ASP A 350 0.16 32.38 -30.61
C ASP A 350 1.47 31.77 -31.11
N VAL A 351 2.30 31.26 -30.20
CA VAL A 351 3.32 30.30 -30.61
C VAL A 351 2.55 29.00 -30.75
N GLU A 352 1.97 28.82 -31.93
CA GLU A 352 1.32 27.60 -32.40
C GLU A 352 2.36 26.48 -32.34
N ASP A 353 2.38 25.76 -31.21
CA ASP A 353 2.96 24.42 -31.14
C ASP A 353 1.93 23.53 -31.85
N GLU A 354 2.16 23.26 -33.13
CA GLU A 354 1.24 22.54 -34.04
C GLU A 354 0.69 21.26 -33.40
N ASP A 355 1.55 20.55 -32.67
CA ASP A 355 1.21 19.37 -31.87
C ASP A 355 0.24 19.65 -30.70
N VAL A 356 0.35 20.80 -30.03
CA VAL A 356 -0.56 21.21 -28.94
C VAL A 356 -1.93 21.55 -29.52
N GLU A 357 -1.95 22.18 -30.69
CA GLU A 357 -3.19 22.50 -31.39
C GLU A 357 -3.92 21.25 -31.90
N GLU A 358 -3.20 20.22 -32.35
CA GLU A 358 -3.78 18.91 -32.68
C GLU A 358 -4.44 18.24 -31.47
N GLU A 359 -3.76 18.17 -30.32
CA GLU A 359 -4.33 17.61 -29.08
C GLU A 359 -5.49 18.48 -28.54
N PHE A 360 -5.43 19.80 -28.74
CA PHE A 360 -6.54 20.69 -28.43
C PHE A 360 -7.77 20.39 -29.29
N ASN A 361 -7.60 20.27 -30.59
CA ASN A 361 -8.66 19.93 -31.54
C ASN A 361 -9.24 18.53 -31.28
N LYS A 362 -8.43 17.60 -30.81
CA LYS A 362 -8.88 16.26 -30.38
C LYS A 362 -9.76 16.32 -29.14
N LEU A 363 -9.39 17.11 -28.13
CA LEU A 363 -10.21 17.32 -26.94
C LEU A 363 -11.52 18.06 -27.25
N GLU A 364 -11.53 18.98 -28.22
CA GLU A 364 -12.76 19.60 -28.72
C GLU A 364 -13.70 18.57 -29.37
N LYS A 365 -13.15 17.60 -30.10
CA LYS A 365 -13.93 16.49 -30.68
C LYS A 365 -14.46 15.54 -29.61
N GLU A 366 -13.64 15.15 -28.62
CA GLU A 366 -14.08 14.32 -27.50
C GLU A 366 -15.23 14.98 -26.70
N LEU A 367 -15.19 16.32 -26.55
CA LEU A 367 -16.27 17.08 -25.93
C LEU A 367 -17.54 17.11 -26.80
N ALA A 368 -17.40 17.20 -28.12
CA ALA A 368 -18.52 17.14 -29.05
C ALA A 368 -19.17 15.74 -29.13
N GLU A 369 -18.41 14.70 -28.79
CA GLU A 369 -18.86 13.30 -28.73
C GLU A 369 -19.43 12.88 -27.36
N GLU A 370 -19.17 13.60 -26.26
CA GLU A 370 -19.94 13.43 -25.01
C GLU A 370 -21.42 13.78 -25.30
N PRO A 371 -22.37 12.84 -25.19
CA PRO A 371 -23.77 13.16 -25.42
C PRO A 371 -24.23 14.18 -24.37
N PRO A 372 -25.04 15.18 -24.75
CA PRO A 372 -25.43 16.25 -23.84
C PRO A 372 -26.25 15.66 -22.71
N LYS A 373 -25.68 15.59 -21.51
CA LYS A 373 -26.46 15.37 -20.29
C LYS A 373 -27.36 16.58 -20.08
N SER A 374 -28.64 16.32 -20.37
CA SER A 374 -29.84 17.03 -19.93
C SER A 374 -29.87 18.54 -20.21
N LYS A 375 -30.50 18.89 -21.32
CA LYS A 375 -31.27 20.15 -21.42
C LYS A 375 -32.28 20.18 -20.26
N MET A 376 -32.12 21.10 -19.32
CA MET A 376 -33.27 21.59 -18.54
C MET A 376 -34.17 22.42 -19.47
N PRO A 377 -35.50 22.36 -19.35
CA PRO A 377 -36.40 22.89 -20.36
C PRO A 377 -36.44 24.42 -20.36
N GLN A 378 -36.24 25.04 -21.53
CA GLN A 378 -36.75 26.38 -21.80
C GLN A 378 -38.29 26.32 -21.89
N PRO A 379 -39.03 27.24 -21.25
CA PRO A 379 -40.48 27.32 -21.40
C PRO A 379 -40.85 27.84 -22.78
N GLN A 380 -41.76 27.15 -23.44
CA GLN A 380 -42.33 27.51 -24.73
C GLN A 380 -43.23 28.74 -24.62
N ILE A 381 -43.06 29.68 -25.56
CA ILE A 381 -44.00 30.78 -25.83
C ILE A 381 -45.12 30.22 -26.72
N ALA A 382 -46.36 30.30 -26.24
CA ALA A 382 -47.57 30.26 -27.06
C ALA A 382 -48.53 31.36 -26.57
N LYS A 383 -49.03 32.17 -27.51
CA LYS A 383 -50.09 33.21 -27.40
C LYS A 383 -51.27 32.76 -28.28
N PRO A 384 -52.46 33.41 -28.29
CA PRO A 384 -53.11 34.30 -27.32
C PRO A 384 -54.63 33.97 -27.08
N ALA A 385 -55.24 34.51 -26.02
CA ALA A 385 -56.67 34.86 -25.99
C ALA A 385 -56.96 35.88 -24.87
N GLU A 386 -57.81 36.85 -25.21
CA GLU A 386 -58.33 38.05 -24.50
C GLU A 386 -58.87 37.72 -23.08
N ASP A 387 -58.91 38.60 -22.05
CA ASP A 387 -59.27 40.02 -21.99
C ASP A 387 -58.88 40.64 -20.61
N ASP A 388 -58.58 41.94 -20.64
CA ASP A 388 -58.86 43.02 -19.67
C ASP A 388 -58.07 43.26 -18.34
N VAL A 389 -57.78 44.56 -18.16
CA VAL A 389 -57.43 45.38 -16.96
C VAL A 389 -55.98 45.45 -16.42
N SER A 390 -55.32 46.57 -16.78
CA SER A 390 -54.54 47.56 -15.99
C SER A 390 -53.61 47.14 -14.83
N GLU A 391 -52.30 47.45 -14.94
CA GLU A 391 -51.59 48.49 -14.16
C GLU A 391 -50.05 48.40 -14.37
N GLU A 392 -49.42 49.54 -14.63
CA GLU A 392 -47.97 49.75 -14.63
C GLU A 392 -47.44 49.93 -13.19
N VAL A 393 -46.11 49.72 -13.03
CA VAL A 393 -45.17 50.45 -12.13
C VAL A 393 -44.42 49.61 -11.06
N LYS A 394 -43.08 49.82 -11.05
CA LYS A 394 -42.04 49.68 -10.00
C LYS A 394 -41.22 48.38 -9.87
N THR A 395 -40.15 48.33 -10.66
CA THR A 395 -38.86 47.71 -10.31
C THR A 395 -37.77 48.78 -10.28
N GLN A 396 -37.67 49.53 -9.18
CA GLN A 396 -36.57 50.49 -9.00
C GLN A 396 -36.11 50.69 -7.54
N GLU A 397 -36.70 50.03 -6.55
CA GLU A 397 -36.42 50.30 -5.13
C GLU A 397 -35.34 49.38 -4.48
N SER A 398 -34.82 48.38 -5.20
CA SER A 398 -33.88 47.41 -4.63
C SER A 398 -32.40 47.80 -4.77
N ALA A 399 -32.04 48.74 -5.66
CA ALA A 399 -30.64 49.09 -5.92
C ALA A 399 -30.12 50.22 -5.02
N GLU A 400 -30.97 51.15 -4.60
CA GLU A 400 -30.59 52.28 -3.75
C GLU A 400 -30.45 51.89 -2.27
N SER A 401 -31.19 50.86 -1.82
CA SER A 401 -31.10 50.34 -0.46
C SER A 401 -29.77 49.60 -0.18
N LEU A 402 -29.14 49.01 -1.21
CA LEU A 402 -27.87 48.30 -1.10
C LEU A 402 -26.65 49.24 -1.13
N SER A 403 -26.72 50.34 -1.87
CA SER A 403 -25.64 51.32 -1.92
C SER A 403 -25.49 52.12 -0.62
N GLN A 404 -26.61 52.43 0.05
CA GLN A 404 -26.62 53.07 1.38
C GLN A 404 -26.11 52.15 2.50
N ALA A 405 -26.32 50.84 2.41
CA ALA A 405 -25.79 49.88 3.38
C ALA A 405 -24.26 49.73 3.27
N MET A 406 -23.70 49.87 2.06
CA MET A 406 -22.27 49.73 1.81
C MET A 406 -21.45 50.99 2.15
N SER A 407 -22.05 52.20 2.15
CA SER A 407 -21.33 53.41 2.55
C SER A 407 -21.08 53.50 4.06
N ASN A 408 -21.91 52.86 4.88
CA ASN A 408 -21.81 52.92 6.35
C ASN A 408 -20.77 51.95 6.94
N LEU A 409 -20.22 51.03 6.15
CA LEU A 409 -19.18 50.08 6.59
C LEU A 409 -17.74 50.62 6.45
N ARG A 410 -17.54 51.76 5.77
CA ARG A 410 -16.19 52.27 5.46
C ARG A 410 -15.68 53.42 6.34
N LEU A 411 -16.37 53.75 7.43
CA LEU A 411 -15.97 54.82 8.38
C LEU A 411 -15.72 54.34 9.82
N GLY A 412 -15.45 53.05 10.02
CA GLY A 412 -15.16 52.46 11.33
C GLY A 412 -13.86 51.69 11.39
N ALA A 413 -12.74 52.29 10.97
CA ALA A 413 -11.40 51.80 11.24
C ALA A 413 -10.41 52.97 11.21
N ALA A 414 -10.32 53.69 12.33
CA ALA A 414 -9.20 54.54 12.70
C ALA A 414 -8.91 54.31 14.19
#